data_AF-A0A7C4ZV26-F1
#
_entry.id   AF-A0A7C4ZV26-F1
#
_cell.length_a   1.000
_cell.length_b   1.000
_cell.length_c   1.000
_cell.angle_alpha   90.00
_cell.angle_beta   90.00
_cell.angle_gamma   90.00
#
_symmetry.space_group_name_H-M   'P 1'
#
loop_
_entity.id
_entity.type
_entity.pdbx_description
1 polymer ?
#
loop_
_entity_poly.entity_id
_entity_poly.type
_entity_poly.pdbx_seq_one_letter_code
_entity_poly.pdbx_strand_id
1 'polypeptide(L)'
;MVQQAKGVDIDRADEFSRRLLDALYEMGLMPLSLTERPASYDKYPKELLAYLQSRPGDERSRVEMAFQEWQAWVLRKPKYAATKSDAYPAVMALGQWMRDNADLFNKATIRHLRKSFYGRTYAYLYPRLDQIVNFKDYCHEQNVGLDEVPRRQLPAQMDNSETGQRKAWLRAVADKGFVEVHFYKGTERSRQAIVKNLGEKYVEPLQEEAMTFLLNNPHYFDKVFRKDN
;
A
#
# COMPACT_ATOMS: atom_id res chain seq x y z
N MET A 1 -25.65 0.44 15.66
CA MET A 1 -25.71 1.82 16.19
C MET A 1 -24.30 2.23 16.58
N VAL A 2 -23.61 3.00 15.72
CA VAL A 2 -22.26 3.50 16.02
C VAL A 2 -22.41 4.74 16.89
N GLN A 3 -21.80 4.73 18.08
CA GLN A 3 -21.67 5.90 18.93
C GLN A 3 -20.94 6.99 18.12
N GLN A 4 -21.65 8.03 17.71
CA GLN A 4 -21.03 9.26 17.23
C GLN A 4 -20.20 9.82 18.39
N ALA A 5 -18.89 9.67 18.33
CA ALA A 5 -18.00 10.46 19.17
C ALA A 5 -18.31 11.93 18.89
N LYS A 6 -18.84 12.66 19.88
CA LYS A 6 -19.38 14.03 19.72
C LYS A 6 -18.49 14.87 18.78
N GLY A 7 -19.01 15.17 17.59
CA GLY A 7 -18.36 16.06 16.61
C GLY A 7 -17.36 15.42 15.65
N VAL A 8 -17.26 14.09 15.57
CA VAL A 8 -16.43 13.39 14.56
C VAL A 8 -17.31 12.59 13.62
N ASP A 9 -17.21 12.88 12.32
CA ASP A 9 -17.77 12.04 11.27
C ASP A 9 -16.85 10.83 11.06
N ILE A 10 -17.24 9.69 11.63
CA ILE A 10 -16.43 8.46 11.60
C ILE A 10 -16.35 7.89 10.19
N ASP A 11 -17.44 7.93 9.43
CA ASP A 11 -17.49 7.33 8.09
C ASP A 11 -16.56 8.08 7.12
N ARG A 12 -16.58 9.42 7.16
CA ARG A 12 -15.64 10.23 6.38
C ARG A 12 -14.20 10.09 6.88
N ALA A 13 -13.98 9.93 8.19
CA ALA A 13 -12.65 9.65 8.72
C ALA A 13 -12.11 8.29 8.26
N ASP A 14 -12.96 7.27 8.19
CA ASP A 14 -12.66 5.94 7.67
C ASP A 14 -12.34 6.01 6.17
N GLU A 15 -13.13 6.74 5.39
CA GLU A 15 -12.86 6.94 3.97
C GLU A 15 -11.54 7.69 3.73
N PHE A 16 -11.28 8.78 4.47
CA PHE A 16 -9.99 9.50 4.43
C PHE A 16 -8.82 8.56 4.69
N SER A 17 -8.94 7.76 5.76
CA SER A 17 -7.87 6.83 6.17
C SER A 17 -7.61 5.80 5.09
N ARG A 18 -8.66 5.21 4.51
CA ARG A 18 -8.54 4.25 3.41
C ARG A 18 -7.83 4.88 2.20
N ARG A 19 -8.28 6.04 1.73
CA ARG A 19 -7.68 6.73 0.57
C ARG A 19 -6.21 7.09 0.80
N LEU A 20 -5.88 7.53 2.00
CA LEU A 20 -4.48 7.82 2.37
C LEU A 20 -3.63 6.55 2.34
N LEU A 21 -4.16 5.45 2.89
CA LEU A 21 -3.46 4.17 2.91
C LEU A 21 -3.34 3.56 1.50
N ASP A 22 -4.35 3.71 0.65
CA ASP A 22 -4.31 3.34 -0.78
C ASP A 22 -3.16 4.08 -1.48
N ALA A 23 -3.11 5.41 -1.34
CA ALA A 23 -2.05 6.23 -1.94
C ALA A 23 -0.66 5.83 -1.44
N LEU A 24 -0.49 5.60 -0.13
CA LEU A 24 0.78 5.19 0.44
C LEU A 24 1.17 3.76 0.04
N TYR A 25 0.20 2.86 -0.11
CA TYR A 25 0.40 1.47 -0.49
C TYR A 25 0.82 1.36 -1.95
N GLU A 26 0.14 2.05 -2.87
CA GLU A 26 0.52 2.13 -4.29
C GLU A 26 1.92 2.72 -4.48
N MET A 27 2.25 3.75 -3.69
CA MET A 27 3.59 4.31 -3.69
C MET A 27 4.62 3.38 -3.03
N GLY A 28 4.24 2.29 -2.37
CA GLY A 28 5.16 1.42 -1.65
C GLY A 28 5.86 2.11 -0.47
N LEU A 29 5.18 3.10 0.15
CA LEU A 29 5.63 3.83 1.33
C LEU A 29 5.14 3.18 2.64
N MET A 30 4.15 2.29 2.57
CA MET A 30 3.70 1.53 3.72
C MET A 30 4.71 0.46 4.12
N PRO A 31 4.87 0.16 5.42
CA PRO A 31 5.56 -1.04 5.84
C PRO A 31 4.79 -2.27 5.38
N LEU A 32 5.52 -3.30 4.99
CA LEU A 32 4.96 -4.49 4.34
C LEU A 32 5.29 -5.77 5.12
N SER A 33 5.82 -5.59 6.34
CA SER A 33 5.84 -6.62 7.36
C SER A 33 4.99 -6.15 8.51
N LEU A 34 4.13 -7.02 9.05
CA LEU A 34 3.34 -6.75 10.25
C LEU A 34 4.21 -6.59 11.51
N THR A 35 5.47 -7.02 11.46
CA THR A 35 6.44 -6.93 12.59
C THR A 35 7.20 -5.61 12.66
N GLU A 36 6.94 -4.69 11.73
CA GLU A 36 7.57 -3.37 11.71
C GLU A 36 7.21 -2.55 12.96
N ARG A 37 8.07 -1.57 13.29
CA ARG A 37 7.82 -0.69 14.44
C ARG A 37 6.60 0.19 14.19
N PRO A 38 5.77 0.50 15.20
CA PRO A 38 4.60 1.40 15.04
C PRO A 38 4.92 2.73 14.32
N ALA A 39 6.11 3.29 14.58
CA ALA A 39 6.58 4.51 13.93
C ALA A 39 6.69 4.39 12.39
N SER A 40 6.97 3.20 11.86
CA SER A 40 7.07 2.95 10.41
C SER A 40 5.70 3.11 9.73
N TYR A 41 4.61 2.72 10.40
CA TYR A 41 3.24 2.79 9.87
C TYR A 41 2.65 4.19 9.92
N ASP A 42 2.98 4.93 10.98
CA ASP A 42 2.35 6.23 11.25
C ASP A 42 3.11 7.41 10.66
N LYS A 43 4.34 7.20 10.17
CA LYS A 43 5.23 8.28 9.70
C LYS A 43 4.54 9.20 8.70
N TYR A 44 3.99 8.65 7.62
CA TYR A 44 3.40 9.44 6.55
C TYR A 44 2.03 10.02 6.92
N PRO A 45 1.11 9.26 7.56
CA PRO A 45 -0.15 9.82 8.03
C PRO A 45 -0.01 10.90 9.08
N LYS A 46 0.88 10.72 10.09
CA LYS A 46 1.07 11.73 11.14
C LYS A 46 1.62 13.04 10.60
N GLU A 47 2.49 12.99 9.60
CA GLU A 47 3.02 14.20 8.96
C GLU A 47 1.91 14.97 8.24
N LEU A 48 1.05 14.31 7.47
CA LEU A 48 -0.11 14.96 6.82
C LEU A 48 -1.02 15.64 7.85
N LEU A 49 -1.32 14.93 8.94
CA LEU A 49 -2.12 15.47 10.05
C LEU A 49 -1.42 16.61 10.79
N ALA A 50 -0.08 16.66 10.78
CA ALA A 50 0.69 17.78 11.33
C ALA A 50 0.53 19.03 10.46
N TYR A 51 0.66 18.90 9.14
CA TYR A 51 0.42 20.03 8.22
C TYR A 51 -1.03 20.51 8.29
N LEU A 52 -2.01 19.59 8.32
CA LEU A 52 -3.43 19.98 8.46
C LEU A 52 -3.70 20.78 9.74
N GLN A 53 -2.93 20.55 10.81
CA GLN A 53 -3.10 21.27 12.07
C GLN A 53 -2.36 22.62 12.10
N SER A 54 -1.22 22.74 11.40
CA SER A 54 -0.33 23.91 11.51
C SER A 54 -0.59 24.99 10.46
N ARG A 55 -1.26 24.66 9.35
CA ARG A 55 -1.43 25.61 8.24
C ARG A 55 -2.52 26.66 8.56
N PRO A 56 -2.24 27.96 8.29
CA PRO A 56 -3.24 29.02 8.44
C PRO A 56 -4.21 29.03 7.24
N GLY A 57 -5.24 29.86 7.31
CA GLY A 57 -6.22 30.06 6.23
C GLY A 57 -7.59 29.45 6.54
N ASP A 58 -8.52 29.64 5.59
CA ASP A 58 -9.81 28.95 5.62
C ASP A 58 -9.64 27.43 5.43
N GLU A 59 -10.70 26.67 5.66
CA GLU A 59 -10.64 25.21 5.69
C GLU A 59 -10.08 24.63 4.39
N ARG A 60 -10.52 25.15 3.26
CA ARG A 60 -10.13 24.66 1.93
C ARG A 60 -8.67 24.99 1.62
N SER A 61 -8.26 26.24 1.85
CA SER A 61 -6.90 26.71 1.61
C SER A 61 -5.90 25.98 2.53
N ARG A 62 -6.27 25.78 3.80
CA ARG A 62 -5.47 25.04 4.78
C ARG A 62 -5.24 23.60 4.33
N VAL A 63 -6.31 22.90 3.91
CA VAL A 63 -6.24 21.51 3.45
C VAL A 63 -5.40 21.39 2.18
N GLU A 64 -5.59 22.31 1.24
CA GLU A 64 -4.83 22.33 -0.02
C GLU A 64 -3.33 22.54 0.21
N MET A 65 -2.95 23.53 1.02
CA MET A 65 -1.55 23.77 1.39
C MET A 65 -0.94 22.57 2.12
N ALA A 66 -1.67 21.99 3.09
CA ALA A 66 -1.21 20.84 3.83
C ALA A 66 -0.97 19.62 2.93
N PHE A 67 -1.88 19.39 1.97
CA PHE A 67 -1.74 18.30 1.01
C PHE A 67 -0.56 18.52 0.05
N GLN A 68 -0.41 19.73 -0.51
CA GLN A 68 0.69 20.04 -1.45
C GLN A 68 2.06 19.84 -0.81
N GLU A 69 2.24 20.27 0.44
CA GLU A 69 3.49 20.08 1.15
C GLU A 69 3.77 18.61 1.49
N TRP A 70 2.74 17.89 1.95
CA TRP A 70 2.84 16.46 2.19
C TRP A 70 3.22 15.71 0.91
N GLN A 71 2.56 16.02 -0.21
CA GLN A 71 2.84 15.47 -1.53
C GLN A 71 4.29 15.74 -1.93
N ALA A 72 4.76 16.99 -1.81
CA ALA A 72 6.14 17.36 -2.11
C ALA A 72 7.14 16.58 -1.23
N TRP A 73 6.83 16.38 0.05
CA TRP A 73 7.69 15.64 0.97
C TRP A 73 7.76 14.14 0.66
N VAL A 74 6.63 13.50 0.34
CA VAL A 74 6.62 12.07 0.01
C VAL A 74 7.28 11.79 -1.34
N LEU A 75 7.10 12.67 -2.33
CA LEU A 75 7.70 12.52 -3.66
C LEU A 75 9.21 12.80 -3.69
N ARG A 76 9.75 13.62 -2.77
CA ARG A 76 11.19 13.87 -2.65
C ARG A 76 12.02 12.66 -2.25
N LYS A 77 11.40 11.55 -1.82
CA LYS A 77 12.15 10.38 -1.38
C LYS A 77 12.92 9.76 -2.57
N PRO A 78 14.18 9.31 -2.39
CA PRO A 78 15.09 8.96 -3.50
C PRO A 78 14.54 7.94 -4.51
N LYS A 79 13.64 7.05 -4.08
CA LYS A 79 13.00 6.05 -4.93
C LYS A 79 11.90 6.61 -5.85
N TYR A 80 11.44 7.86 -5.62
CA TYR A 80 10.27 8.47 -6.26
C TYR A 80 10.55 9.86 -6.86
N ALA A 81 11.72 10.42 -6.61
CA ALA A 81 12.11 11.75 -7.08
C ALA A 81 12.15 11.88 -8.63
N ALA A 82 12.18 10.76 -9.37
CA ALA A 82 12.22 10.72 -10.83
C ALA A 82 10.83 10.58 -11.50
N THR A 83 9.74 10.44 -10.73
CA THR A 83 8.38 10.23 -11.25
C THR A 83 7.57 11.51 -11.16
N LYS A 84 6.95 11.93 -12.28
CA LYS A 84 6.01 13.07 -12.33
C LYS A 84 4.84 12.81 -11.37
N SER A 85 4.30 13.84 -10.70
CA SER A 85 3.16 13.69 -9.77
C SER A 85 1.94 13.00 -10.39
N ASP A 86 1.79 13.13 -11.71
CA ASP A 86 0.71 12.54 -12.50
C ASP A 86 0.81 11.01 -12.62
N ALA A 87 1.92 10.41 -12.17
CA ALA A 87 2.11 8.95 -12.15
C ALA A 87 1.38 8.25 -10.99
N TYR A 88 0.78 9.00 -10.05
CA TYR A 88 0.15 8.45 -8.85
C TYR A 88 -1.34 8.85 -8.76
N PRO A 89 -2.24 8.12 -9.46
CA PRO A 89 -3.66 8.45 -9.49
C PRO A 89 -4.31 8.45 -8.10
N ALA A 90 -3.93 7.53 -7.20
CA ALA A 90 -4.46 7.53 -5.83
C ALA A 90 -4.05 8.76 -5.01
N VAL A 91 -2.85 9.31 -5.23
CA VAL A 91 -2.41 10.55 -4.58
C VAL A 91 -3.26 11.73 -5.06
N MET A 92 -3.49 11.83 -6.37
CA MET A 92 -4.32 12.90 -6.95
C MET A 92 -5.78 12.79 -6.48
N ALA A 93 -6.31 11.56 -6.45
CA ALA A 93 -7.66 11.28 -5.94
C ALA A 93 -7.80 11.62 -4.45
N LEU A 94 -6.77 11.34 -3.64
CA LEU A 94 -6.72 11.76 -2.23
C LEU A 94 -6.77 13.28 -2.10
N GLY A 95 -5.93 14.01 -2.84
CA GLY A 95 -5.89 15.47 -2.79
C GLY A 95 -7.22 16.11 -3.16
N GLN A 96 -7.85 15.63 -4.23
CA GLN A 96 -9.17 16.11 -4.65
C GLN A 96 -10.24 15.79 -3.59
N TRP A 97 -10.28 14.56 -3.09
CA TRP A 97 -11.23 14.18 -2.05
C TRP A 97 -11.05 15.01 -0.77
N MET A 98 -9.82 15.28 -0.35
CA MET A 98 -9.53 16.12 0.81
C MET A 98 -10.06 17.54 0.63
N ARG A 99 -9.86 18.12 -0.57
CA ARG A 99 -10.36 19.46 -0.91
C ARG A 99 -11.90 19.52 -0.87
N ASP A 100 -12.57 18.50 -1.39
CA ASP A 100 -14.04 18.40 -1.38
C ASP A 100 -14.61 18.12 0.02
N ASN A 101 -13.77 17.64 0.94
CA ASN A 101 -14.12 17.28 2.31
C ASN A 101 -13.37 18.14 3.35
N ALA A 102 -13.07 19.40 3.02
CA ALA A 102 -12.18 20.22 3.83
C ALA A 102 -12.68 20.45 5.28
N ASP A 103 -14.00 20.49 5.47
CA ASP A 103 -14.70 20.66 6.75
C ASP A 103 -14.47 19.47 7.72
N LEU A 104 -14.11 18.30 7.19
CA LEU A 104 -13.78 17.12 7.98
C LEU A 104 -12.59 17.37 8.90
N PHE A 105 -11.61 18.14 8.45
CA PHE A 105 -10.31 18.31 9.09
C PHE A 105 -10.32 19.35 10.23
N ASN A 106 -11.34 19.29 11.07
CA ASN A 106 -11.41 20.04 12.31
C ASN A 106 -10.51 19.42 13.40
N LYS A 107 -10.30 20.15 14.50
CA LYS A 107 -9.41 19.76 15.60
C LYS A 107 -9.81 18.43 16.26
N ALA A 108 -11.10 18.12 16.35
CA ALA A 108 -11.60 16.88 16.95
C ALA A 108 -11.28 15.69 16.05
N THR A 109 -11.59 15.79 14.75
CA THR A 109 -11.30 14.75 13.76
C THR A 109 -9.80 14.49 13.63
N ILE A 110 -8.96 15.54 13.55
CA ILE A 110 -7.50 15.37 13.49
C ILE A 110 -6.97 14.62 14.72
N ARG A 111 -7.49 14.94 15.91
CA ARG A 111 -7.10 14.24 17.15
C ARG A 111 -7.53 12.78 17.14
N HIS A 112 -8.74 12.49 16.66
CA HIS A 112 -9.25 11.13 16.50
C HIS A 112 -8.40 10.32 15.53
N LEU A 113 -8.12 10.87 14.35
CA LEU A 113 -7.26 10.27 13.35
C LEU A 113 -5.87 9.95 13.91
N ARG A 114 -5.20 10.91 14.57
CA ARG A 114 -3.87 10.69 15.17
C ARG A 114 -3.81 9.51 16.16
N LYS A 115 -4.87 9.29 16.94
CA LYS A 115 -4.93 8.20 17.93
C LYS A 115 -5.28 6.86 17.31
N SER A 116 -6.08 6.88 16.24
CA SER A 116 -6.65 5.67 15.62
C SER A 116 -5.88 5.17 14.40
N PHE A 117 -4.96 5.97 13.83
CA PHE A 117 -4.29 5.66 12.57
C PHE A 117 -3.56 4.32 12.60
N TYR A 118 -2.82 4.01 13.67
CA TYR A 118 -2.13 2.73 13.78
C TYR A 118 -3.08 1.53 13.63
N GLY A 119 -4.23 1.56 14.31
CA GLY A 119 -5.23 0.49 14.22
C GLY A 119 -5.86 0.39 12.82
N ARG A 120 -6.13 1.54 12.18
CA ARG A 120 -6.66 1.61 10.81
C ARG A 120 -5.65 1.07 9.79
N THR A 121 -4.38 1.44 9.95
CA THR A 121 -3.28 0.94 9.13
C THR A 121 -3.12 -0.57 9.28
N TYR A 122 -3.17 -1.09 10.51
CA TYR A 122 -3.08 -2.53 10.74
C TYR A 122 -4.25 -3.27 10.08
N ALA A 123 -5.49 -2.80 10.30
CA ALA A 123 -6.68 -3.38 9.68
C ALA A 123 -6.64 -3.34 8.15
N TYR A 124 -6.06 -2.28 7.58
CA TYR A 124 -5.85 -2.14 6.14
C TYR A 124 -4.78 -3.10 5.61
N LEU A 125 -3.62 -3.17 6.26
CA LEU A 125 -2.49 -3.95 5.75
C LEU A 125 -2.64 -5.45 6.00
N TYR A 126 -3.23 -5.85 7.13
CA TYR A 126 -3.35 -7.25 7.52
C TYR A 126 -3.89 -8.17 6.40
N PRO A 127 -5.08 -7.92 5.82
CA PRO A 127 -5.61 -8.81 4.80
C PRO A 127 -4.82 -8.79 3.49
N ARG A 128 -4.01 -7.75 3.23
CA ARG A 128 -3.17 -7.64 2.02
C ARG A 128 -1.84 -8.35 2.20
N LEU A 129 -1.22 -8.21 3.38
CA LEU A 129 0.08 -8.80 3.69
C LEU A 129 -0.02 -10.29 4.00
N ASP A 130 -1.11 -10.73 4.64
CA ASP A 130 -1.34 -12.16 4.92
C ASP A 130 -1.33 -12.99 3.62
N GLN A 131 -1.90 -12.44 2.55
CA GLN A 131 -1.87 -13.06 1.23
C GLN A 131 -0.45 -13.17 0.66
N ILE A 132 0.36 -12.11 0.80
CA ILE A 132 1.75 -12.11 0.33
C ILE A 132 2.59 -13.11 1.13
N VAL A 133 2.35 -13.23 2.43
CA VAL A 133 3.03 -14.20 3.30
C VAL A 133 2.63 -15.63 2.94
N ASN A 134 1.33 -15.92 2.82
CA ASN A 134 0.88 -17.27 2.43
C ASN A 134 1.36 -17.63 1.02
N PHE A 135 1.42 -16.67 0.09
CA PHE A 135 2.01 -16.88 -1.21
C PHE A 135 3.50 -17.22 -1.13
N LYS A 136 4.27 -16.51 -0.28
CA LYS A 136 5.68 -16.85 0.01
C LYS A 136 5.80 -18.28 0.53
N ASP A 137 5.03 -18.63 1.55
CA ASP A 137 5.08 -19.95 2.19
C ASP A 137 4.74 -21.05 1.17
N TYR A 138 3.70 -20.85 0.36
CA TYR A 138 3.34 -21.73 -0.75
C TYR A 138 4.50 -21.92 -1.74
N CYS A 139 5.16 -20.83 -2.15
CA CYS A 139 6.29 -20.91 -3.07
C CYS A 139 7.45 -21.73 -2.47
N HIS A 140 7.72 -21.58 -1.17
CA HIS A 140 8.75 -22.38 -0.50
C HIS A 140 8.37 -23.85 -0.37
N GLU A 141 7.14 -24.15 0.04
CA GLU A 141 6.64 -25.52 0.24
C GLU A 141 6.58 -26.32 -1.07
N GLN A 142 6.13 -25.67 -2.13
CA GLN A 142 6.02 -26.29 -3.46
C GLN A 142 7.32 -26.23 -4.25
N ASN A 143 8.38 -25.65 -3.66
CA ASN A 143 9.64 -25.38 -4.34
C ASN A 143 9.45 -24.66 -5.69
N VAL A 144 8.45 -23.77 -5.74
CA VAL A 144 8.19 -22.88 -6.88
C VAL A 144 9.34 -21.90 -6.92
N GLY A 145 10.35 -22.26 -7.70
CA GLY A 145 11.52 -21.46 -7.97
C GLY A 145 11.31 -20.58 -9.18
N LEU A 146 12.14 -19.55 -9.28
CA LEU A 146 12.23 -18.68 -10.45
C LEU A 146 12.71 -19.43 -11.72
N ASP A 147 13.12 -20.69 -11.57
CA ASP A 147 13.58 -21.60 -12.62
C ASP A 147 12.42 -22.25 -13.41
N GLU A 148 11.19 -22.23 -12.89
CA GLU A 148 10.00 -22.78 -13.55
C GLU A 148 9.49 -21.89 -14.71
N VAL A 149 10.04 -20.69 -14.84
CA VAL A 149 9.58 -19.72 -15.84
C VAL A 149 10.39 -19.83 -17.13
N PRO A 150 9.74 -20.04 -18.30
CA PRO A 150 10.44 -20.20 -19.55
C PRO A 150 11.33 -18.98 -19.88
N ARG A 151 12.65 -19.18 -20.00
CA ARG A 151 13.67 -18.15 -20.34
C ARG A 151 13.44 -17.39 -21.67
N ARG A 152 12.39 -17.70 -22.43
CA ARG A 152 12.17 -17.22 -23.81
C ARG A 152 11.68 -15.76 -23.91
N GLN A 153 11.51 -15.03 -22.81
CA GLN A 153 10.99 -13.65 -22.81
C GLN A 153 11.97 -12.58 -22.27
N LEU A 154 13.27 -12.90 -22.18
CA LEU A 154 14.26 -11.93 -21.69
C LEU A 154 14.64 -10.92 -22.81
N PRO A 155 14.60 -9.60 -22.57
CA PRO A 155 15.10 -8.61 -23.52
C PRO A 155 16.59 -8.79 -23.79
N ALA A 156 17.01 -8.68 -25.04
CA ALA A 156 18.38 -8.95 -25.51
C ALA A 156 19.46 -7.99 -24.95
N GLN A 157 19.07 -6.91 -24.27
CA GLN A 157 19.98 -5.94 -23.67
C GLN A 157 19.89 -6.02 -22.15
N MET A 158 20.64 -6.96 -21.57
CA MET A 158 20.82 -7.07 -20.12
C MET A 158 22.11 -6.33 -19.71
N ASP A 159 21.97 -5.33 -18.85
CA ASP A 159 23.08 -4.69 -18.15
C ASP A 159 23.83 -5.71 -17.28
N ASN A 160 25.16 -5.61 -17.17
CA ASN A 160 26.04 -6.59 -16.51
C ASN A 160 26.15 -6.43 -14.99
N SER A 161 25.32 -5.58 -14.37
CA SER A 161 25.28 -5.45 -12.92
C SER A 161 24.45 -6.59 -12.30
N GLU A 162 25.04 -7.34 -11.37
CA GLU A 162 24.41 -8.48 -10.66
C GLU A 162 23.06 -8.10 -10.01
N THR A 163 22.90 -6.83 -9.63
CA THR A 163 21.65 -6.26 -9.08
C THR A 163 20.65 -5.84 -10.17
N GLY A 164 21.13 -5.34 -11.31
CA GLY A 164 20.30 -4.96 -12.47
C GLY A 164 19.73 -6.18 -13.18
N GLN A 165 20.55 -7.22 -13.37
CA GLN A 165 20.15 -8.52 -13.93
C GLN A 165 19.11 -9.20 -13.05
N ARG A 166 19.32 -9.23 -11.72
CA ARG A 166 18.34 -9.79 -10.78
C ARG A 166 17.01 -9.06 -10.80
N LYS A 167 16.98 -7.72 -10.86
CA LYS A 167 15.73 -6.94 -10.93
C LYS A 167 15.01 -7.06 -12.28
N ALA A 168 15.75 -7.09 -13.39
CA ALA A 168 15.19 -7.32 -14.73
C ALA A 168 14.65 -8.74 -14.85
N TRP A 169 15.32 -9.71 -14.24
CA TRP A 169 14.90 -11.11 -14.17
C TRP A 169 13.70 -11.31 -13.25
N LEU A 170 13.66 -10.73 -12.04
CA LEU A 170 12.47 -10.76 -11.18
C LEU A 170 11.23 -10.13 -11.86
N ARG A 171 11.43 -9.08 -12.68
CA ARG A 171 10.38 -8.48 -13.51
C ARG A 171 9.95 -9.35 -14.70
N ALA A 172 10.88 -10.11 -15.28
CA ALA A 172 10.62 -10.94 -16.47
C ALA A 172 10.13 -12.36 -16.12
N VAL A 173 10.38 -12.81 -14.88
CA VAL A 173 9.99 -14.13 -14.38
C VAL A 173 8.59 -14.11 -13.76
N ALA A 174 8.21 -13.04 -13.09
CA ALA A 174 6.87 -12.88 -12.55
C ALA A 174 5.98 -12.06 -13.50
N ASP A 175 5.72 -12.59 -14.70
CA ASP A 175 4.66 -12.02 -15.53
C ASP A 175 3.30 -12.20 -14.86
N LYS A 176 2.30 -11.44 -15.31
CA LYS A 176 0.96 -11.46 -14.72
C LYS A 176 0.37 -12.88 -14.71
N GLY A 177 0.62 -13.69 -15.74
CA GLY A 177 0.10 -15.05 -15.85
C GLY A 177 0.71 -16.01 -14.83
N PHE A 178 2.03 -15.95 -14.63
CA PHE A 178 2.70 -16.72 -13.59
C PHE A 178 2.17 -16.35 -12.20
N VAL A 179 2.09 -15.05 -11.89
CA VAL A 179 1.60 -14.61 -10.58
C VAL A 179 0.16 -15.04 -10.38
N GLU A 180 -0.74 -14.88 -11.36
CA GLU A 180 -2.13 -15.35 -11.24
C GLU A 180 -2.22 -16.85 -10.93
N VAL A 181 -1.47 -17.70 -11.65
CA VAL A 181 -1.54 -19.16 -11.48
C VAL A 181 -1.12 -19.60 -10.08
N HIS A 182 -0.06 -19.01 -9.53
CA HIS A 182 0.48 -19.44 -8.24
C HIS A 182 -0.09 -18.65 -7.05
N PHE A 183 -0.43 -17.37 -7.24
CA PHE A 183 -0.94 -16.51 -6.16
C PHE A 183 -2.30 -17.00 -5.65
N TYR A 184 -3.23 -17.34 -6.52
CA TYR A 184 -4.54 -17.84 -6.07
C TYR A 184 -4.44 -19.19 -5.36
N LYS A 185 -3.54 -20.07 -5.82
CA LYS A 185 -3.28 -21.37 -5.16
C LYS A 185 -2.65 -21.18 -3.77
N GLY A 186 -1.68 -20.28 -3.68
CA GLY A 186 -0.95 -20.01 -2.43
C GLY A 186 -1.73 -19.18 -1.40
N THR A 187 -2.86 -18.59 -1.77
CA THR A 187 -3.62 -17.68 -0.88
C THR A 187 -4.95 -18.24 -0.38
N GLU A 188 -5.21 -19.54 -0.55
CA GLU A 188 -6.47 -20.17 -0.13
C GLU A 188 -6.75 -19.97 1.38
N ARG A 189 -5.72 -20.05 2.21
CA ARG A 189 -5.84 -19.77 3.66
C ARG A 189 -6.25 -18.33 3.93
N SER A 190 -5.66 -17.36 3.23
CA SER A 190 -6.04 -15.95 3.34
C SER A 190 -7.45 -15.71 2.82
N ARG A 191 -7.84 -16.36 1.71
CA ARG A 191 -9.20 -16.31 1.16
C ARG A 191 -10.20 -16.70 2.24
N GLN A 192 -10.03 -17.85 2.88
CA GLN A 192 -10.92 -18.31 3.96
C GLN A 192 -10.97 -17.32 5.13
N ALA A 193 -9.83 -16.73 5.50
CA ALA A 193 -9.77 -15.69 6.53
C ALA A 193 -10.51 -14.41 6.12
N ILE A 194 -10.41 -13.97 4.87
CA ILE A 194 -11.13 -12.81 4.34
C ILE A 194 -12.64 -13.08 4.32
N VAL A 195 -13.07 -14.24 3.82
CA VAL A 195 -14.50 -14.65 3.83
C VAL A 195 -15.05 -14.61 5.25
N LYS A 196 -14.32 -15.20 6.21
CA LYS A 196 -14.74 -15.26 7.62
C LYS A 196 -14.85 -13.88 8.27
N ASN A 197 -13.90 -12.98 8.02
CA ASN A 197 -13.76 -11.73 8.78
C ASN A 197 -14.38 -10.51 8.08
N LEU A 198 -14.38 -10.48 6.76
CA LEU A 198 -14.80 -9.34 5.94
C LEU A 198 -15.99 -9.70 5.03
N GLY A 199 -16.08 -10.97 4.59
CA GLY A 199 -17.14 -11.48 3.72
C GLY A 199 -16.68 -11.70 2.28
N GLU A 200 -17.40 -12.56 1.55
CA GLU A 200 -17.05 -13.03 0.20
C GLU A 200 -16.77 -11.89 -0.79
N LYS A 201 -17.55 -10.80 -0.72
CA LYS A 201 -17.43 -9.64 -1.63
C LYS A 201 -16.08 -8.92 -1.57
N TYR A 202 -15.27 -9.16 -0.53
CA TYR A 202 -13.95 -8.54 -0.38
C TYR A 202 -12.80 -9.42 -0.86
N VAL A 203 -13.06 -10.69 -1.20
CA VAL A 203 -12.02 -11.65 -1.59
C VAL A 203 -11.31 -11.22 -2.87
N GLU A 204 -12.05 -11.11 -3.98
CA GLU A 204 -11.47 -10.78 -5.28
C GLU A 204 -10.78 -9.41 -5.29
N PRO A 205 -11.38 -8.32 -4.76
CA PRO A 205 -10.70 -7.02 -4.72
C PRO A 205 -9.38 -7.07 -3.94
N LEU A 206 -9.36 -7.71 -2.77
CA LEU A 206 -8.15 -7.77 -1.94
C LEU A 206 -7.08 -8.68 -2.54
N GLN A 207 -7.46 -9.74 -3.26
CA GLN A 207 -6.52 -10.59 -4.00
C GLN A 207 -5.91 -9.84 -5.18
N GLU A 208 -6.73 -9.14 -5.96
CA GLU A 208 -6.25 -8.36 -7.11
C GLU A 208 -5.36 -7.19 -6.68
N GLU A 209 -5.69 -6.51 -5.58
CA GLU A 209 -4.85 -5.46 -5.00
C GLU A 209 -3.48 -6.00 -4.55
N ALA A 210 -3.44 -7.12 -3.83
CA ALA A 210 -2.20 -7.72 -3.35
C ALA A 210 -1.33 -8.25 -4.51
N MET A 211 -1.96 -8.83 -5.54
CA MET A 211 -1.27 -9.26 -6.76
C MET A 211 -0.70 -8.08 -7.54
N THR A 212 -1.52 -7.06 -7.80
CA THR A 212 -1.11 -5.83 -8.50
C THR A 212 0.03 -5.15 -7.76
N PHE A 213 -0.02 -5.15 -6.42
CA PHE A 213 1.06 -4.65 -5.59
C PHE A 213 2.37 -5.40 -5.85
N LEU A 214 2.37 -6.74 -5.83
CA LEU A 214 3.56 -7.54 -6.11
C LEU A 214 4.15 -7.25 -7.49
N LEU A 215 3.30 -7.19 -8.53
CA LEU A 215 3.69 -6.87 -9.90
C LEU A 215 4.34 -5.48 -10.01
N ASN A 216 3.78 -4.49 -9.32
CA ASN A 216 4.30 -3.12 -9.31
C ASN A 216 5.56 -2.96 -8.45
N ASN A 217 5.82 -3.91 -7.54
CA ASN A 217 6.92 -3.84 -6.57
C ASN A 217 7.86 -5.05 -6.68
N PRO A 218 8.58 -5.22 -7.80
CA PRO A 218 9.32 -6.46 -8.10
C PRO A 218 10.48 -6.78 -7.14
N HIS A 219 10.94 -5.81 -6.37
CA HIS A 219 11.86 -6.05 -5.25
C HIS A 219 11.24 -6.93 -4.13
N TYR A 220 9.92 -7.12 -4.09
CA TYR A 220 9.25 -8.06 -3.19
C TYR A 220 9.43 -9.51 -3.61
N PHE A 221 9.55 -9.80 -4.90
CA PHE A 221 9.86 -11.16 -5.34
C PHE A 221 11.17 -11.65 -4.72
N ASP A 222 12.12 -10.75 -4.47
CA ASP A 222 13.35 -11.09 -3.76
C ASP A 222 13.10 -11.59 -2.33
N LYS A 223 12.09 -11.04 -1.64
CA LYS A 223 11.71 -11.48 -0.30
C LYS A 223 10.84 -12.74 -0.30
N VAL A 224 10.07 -12.94 -1.38
CA VAL A 224 9.17 -14.09 -1.57
C VAL A 224 9.97 -15.35 -1.91
N PHE A 225 10.99 -15.25 -2.78
CA PHE A 225 11.71 -16.42 -3.26
C PHE A 225 13.03 -16.69 -2.54
N ARG A 226 13.51 -15.78 -1.69
CA ARG A 226 14.71 -16.01 -0.89
C ARG A 226 14.37 -16.96 0.26
N LYS A 227 15.03 -18.11 0.31
CA LYS A 227 15.02 -18.97 1.50
C LYS A 227 15.66 -18.17 2.63
N ASP A 228 14.93 -18.00 3.72
CA ASP A 228 15.51 -17.44 4.94
C ASP A 228 16.62 -18.41 5.40
N ASN A 229 17.87 -17.93 5.41
CA ASN A 229 19.02 -18.69 5.89
C ASN A 229 18.98 -18.81 7.41
#